data_AF-A0A0G1X8H3-F1
#
_entry.id   AF-A0A0G1X8H3-F1
#
_cell.length_a   1.000
_cell.length_b   1.000
_cell.length_c   1.000
_cell.angle_alpha   90.00
_cell.angle_beta   90.00
_cell.angle_gamma   90.00
#
_symmetry.space_group_name_H-M   'P 1'
#
loop_
_entity.id
_entity.type
_entity.pdbx_description
1 polymer ?
#
loop_
_entity_poly.entity_id
_entity_poly.type
_entity_poly.pdbx_seq_one_letter_code
_entity_poly.pdbx_strand_id
1 'polypeptide(L)'
;MAPKKTTLNEIGEMVAHVVKHMATKDDITDLRNEIKGVRNELKSDIIKLQEQVAGIEQELKEIRLDLEDIRKKVENITGYRKEIDHAFERIAAIEKHLGIDKKTIPASQG
;
A
#
# COMPACT_ATOMS: atom_id res chain seq x y z
N MET A 1 -67.63 5.01 33.22
CA MET A 1 -66.40 5.08 34.05
C MET A 1 -66.05 6.55 34.24
N ALA A 2 -65.96 7.04 35.48
CA ALA A 2 -65.58 8.42 35.73
C ALA A 2 -64.08 8.62 35.41
N PRO A 3 -63.66 9.80 34.90
CA PRO A 3 -62.25 10.06 34.63
C PRO A 3 -61.45 10.03 35.94
N LYS A 4 -60.35 9.26 35.97
CA LYS A 4 -59.42 9.24 37.11
C LYS A 4 -58.76 10.62 37.18
N LYS A 5 -58.94 11.34 38.30
CA LYS A 5 -58.26 12.61 38.54
C LYS A 5 -56.83 12.33 38.99
N THR A 6 -55.86 12.84 38.24
CA THR A 6 -54.45 12.80 38.66
C THR A 6 -54.26 13.68 39.88
N THR A 7 -53.60 13.13 40.89
CA THR A 7 -53.28 13.85 42.13
C THR A 7 -51.96 14.61 42.00
N LEU A 8 -51.75 15.62 42.86
CA LEU A 8 -50.46 16.32 42.95
C LEU A 8 -49.30 15.38 43.27
N ASN A 9 -49.54 14.32 44.06
CA ASN A 9 -48.51 13.36 44.43
C ASN A 9 -48.08 12.51 43.21
N GLU A 10 -49.03 12.03 42.41
CA GLU A 10 -48.76 11.32 41.15
C GLU A 10 -47.97 12.23 40.18
N ILE A 11 -48.27 13.54 40.12
CA ILE A 11 -47.49 14.49 39.32
C ILE A 11 -46.06 14.63 39.85
N GLY A 12 -45.87 14.73 41.17
CA GLY A 12 -44.55 14.79 41.79
C GLY A 12 -43.69 13.55 41.48
N GLU A 13 -44.28 12.36 41.56
CA GLU A 13 -43.64 11.10 41.20
C GLU A 13 -43.24 11.06 39.71
N MET A 14 -44.12 11.49 38.81
CA MET A 14 -43.80 11.56 37.37
C MET A 14 -42.65 12.54 37.08
N VAL A 15 -42.65 13.72 37.71
CA VAL A 15 -41.59 14.72 37.54
C VAL A 15 -40.25 14.19 38.06
N ALA A 16 -40.23 13.57 39.25
CA ALA A 16 -39.03 12.95 39.79
C ALA A 16 -38.48 11.86 38.86
N HIS A 17 -39.37 11.04 38.28
CA HIS A 17 -38.99 10.03 37.32
C HIS A 17 -38.37 10.65 36.05
N VAL A 18 -38.96 11.71 35.51
CA VAL A 18 -38.46 12.41 34.32
C VAL A 18 -37.10 13.05 34.59
N VAL A 19 -36.93 13.74 35.72
CA VAL A 19 -35.65 14.35 36.13
C VAL A 19 -34.56 13.31 36.27
N LYS A 20 -34.88 12.12 36.81
CA LYS A 20 -33.91 11.04 37.00
C LYS A 20 -33.39 10.43 35.69
N HIS A 21 -34.17 10.46 34.61
CA HIS A 21 -33.85 9.74 33.37
C HIS A 21 -33.68 10.65 32.14
N MET A 22 -33.89 11.95 32.27
CA MET A 22 -33.64 12.89 31.18
C MET A 22 -32.13 13.03 30.95
N ALA A 23 -31.73 13.13 29.68
CA ALA A 23 -30.40 13.62 29.36
C ALA A 23 -30.27 15.09 29.79
N THR A 24 -29.13 15.41 30.36
CA THR A 24 -28.77 16.74 30.83
C THR A 24 -27.97 17.50 29.78
N LYS A 25 -27.70 18.77 30.06
CA LYS A 25 -26.80 19.58 29.21
C LYS A 25 -25.36 19.07 29.26
N ASP A 26 -24.97 18.45 30.37
CA ASP A 26 -23.62 17.91 30.56
C ASP A 26 -23.45 16.66 29.70
N ASP A 27 -24.43 15.75 29.69
CA ASP A 27 -24.43 14.58 28.80
C ASP A 27 -24.27 14.97 27.32
N ILE A 28 -24.96 16.03 26.88
CA ILE A 28 -24.86 16.55 25.51
C ILE A 28 -23.47 17.17 25.26
N THR A 29 -22.87 17.80 26.27
CA THR A 29 -21.55 18.42 26.17
C THR A 29 -20.46 17.36 26.06
N ASP A 30 -20.56 16.29 26.85
CA ASP A 30 -19.64 15.16 26.83
C ASP A 30 -19.69 14.44 25.48
N LEU A 31 -20.89 14.11 24.99
CA LEU A 31 -21.07 13.53 23.65
C LEU A 31 -20.49 14.43 22.54
N ARG A 32 -20.65 15.76 22.64
CA ARG A 32 -20.04 16.68 21.67
C ARG A 32 -18.52 16.65 21.72
N ASN A 33 -17.93 16.49 22.90
CA ASN A 33 -16.49 16.40 23.07
C ASN A 33 -15.94 15.08 22.53
N GLU A 34 -16.62 13.96 22.79
CA GLU A 34 -16.29 12.66 22.22
C GLU A 34 -16.35 12.68 20.68
N ILE A 35 -17.43 13.22 20.10
CA ILE A 35 -17.58 13.36 18.65
C ILE A 35 -16.45 14.23 18.05
N LYS A 36 -16.05 15.30 18.74
CA LYS A 36 -14.90 16.13 18.31
C LYS A 36 -13.59 15.34 18.40
N GLY A 37 -13.40 14.54 19.44
CA GLY A 37 -12.23 13.67 19.62
C GLY A 37 -12.11 12.69 18.46
N VAL A 38 -13.15 11.89 18.24
CA VAL A 38 -13.22 10.90 17.14
C VAL A 38 -13.01 11.58 15.78
N ARG A 39 -13.61 12.75 15.54
CA ARG A 39 -13.40 13.49 14.28
C ARG A 39 -11.93 13.90 14.09
N ASN A 40 -11.26 14.33 15.15
CA ASN A 40 -9.86 14.74 15.08
C ASN A 40 -8.93 13.54 14.85
N GLU A 41 -9.20 12.41 15.52
CA GLU A 41 -8.48 11.15 15.30
C GLU A 41 -8.62 10.67 13.86
N LEU A 42 -9.85 10.57 13.34
CA LEU A 42 -10.06 10.19 11.93
C LEU A 42 -9.36 11.13 10.96
N LYS A 43 -9.36 12.45 11.23
CA LYS A 43 -8.67 13.42 10.38
C LYS A 43 -7.16 13.18 10.39
N SER A 44 -6.57 12.92 11.55
CA SER A 44 -5.15 12.58 11.69
C SER A 44 -4.82 11.29 10.93
N ASP A 45 -5.65 10.25 11.08
CA ASP A 45 -5.40 8.96 10.44
C ASP A 45 -5.54 9.06 8.91
N ILE A 46 -6.48 9.84 8.40
CA ILE A 46 -6.60 10.12 6.97
C ILE A 46 -5.33 10.79 6.43
N ILE A 47 -4.76 11.77 7.16
CA ILE A 47 -3.51 12.44 6.75
C ILE A 47 -2.35 11.43 6.69
N LYS A 48 -2.18 10.60 7.72
CA LYS A 48 -1.14 9.56 7.74
C LYS A 48 -1.29 8.57 6.58
N LEU A 49 -2.52 8.14 6.29
CA LEU A 49 -2.79 7.26 5.15
C LEU A 49 -2.46 7.94 3.82
N GLN A 50 -2.77 9.22 3.66
CA GLN A 50 -2.39 9.98 2.46
C GLN A 50 -0.88 10.05 2.28
N GLU A 51 -0.12 10.29 3.36
CA GLU A 51 1.35 10.31 3.34
C GLU A 51 1.92 8.93 2.97
N GLN A 52 1.37 7.85 3.55
CA GLN A 52 1.79 6.48 3.23
C GLN A 52 1.52 6.13 1.76
N VAL A 53 0.34 6.47 1.24
CA VAL A 53 0.00 6.24 -0.17
C VAL A 53 0.95 7.01 -1.09
N ALA A 54 1.23 8.29 -0.79
CA ALA A 54 2.20 9.07 -1.57
C ALA A 54 3.61 8.46 -1.54
N GLY A 55 4.03 7.91 -0.40
CA GLY A 55 5.29 7.17 -0.28
C GLY A 55 5.33 5.93 -1.19
N ILE A 56 4.27 5.12 -1.16
CA ILE A 56 4.15 3.92 -2.02
C ILE A 56 4.15 4.31 -3.51
N GLU A 57 3.46 5.38 -3.90
CA GLU A 57 3.44 5.86 -5.28
C GLU A 57 4.84 6.27 -5.76
N GLN A 58 5.63 6.91 -4.90
CA GLN A 58 7.02 7.28 -5.20
C GLN A 58 7.91 6.04 -5.33
N GLU A 59 7.82 5.07 -4.42
CA GLU A 59 8.58 3.82 -4.51
C GLU A 59 8.24 3.04 -5.80
N LEU A 60 6.96 2.94 -6.17
CA LEU A 60 6.53 2.30 -7.41
C LEU A 60 7.07 3.02 -8.66
N LYS A 61 7.22 4.35 -8.60
CA LYS A 61 7.82 5.13 -9.69
C LYS A 61 9.30 4.80 -9.83
N GLU A 62 10.05 4.73 -8.74
CA GLU A 62 11.48 4.36 -8.77
C GLU A 62 11.67 2.93 -9.28
N ILE A 63 10.88 1.97 -8.78
CA ILE A 63 10.91 0.58 -9.26
C ILE A 63 10.67 0.50 -10.78
N ARG A 64 9.75 1.31 -11.32
CA ARG A 64 9.51 1.36 -12.78
C ARG A 64 10.71 1.89 -13.55
N LEU A 65 11.44 2.87 -13.01
CA LEU A 65 12.66 3.39 -13.63
C LEU A 65 13.78 2.34 -13.62
N ASP A 66 13.96 1.66 -12.49
CA ASP A 66 14.94 0.57 -12.35
C ASP A 66 14.65 -0.57 -13.32
N LEU A 67 13.37 -0.96 -13.47
CA LEU A 67 12.97 -2.00 -14.41
C LEU A 67 13.25 -1.62 -15.87
N GLU A 68 13.05 -0.35 -16.23
CA GLU A 68 13.36 0.14 -17.59
C GLU A 68 14.88 0.18 -17.84
N ASP A 69 15.69 0.53 -16.85
CA ASP A 69 17.16 0.45 -16.94
C ASP A 69 17.65 -0.99 -17.09
N ILE A 70 17.11 -1.91 -16.26
CA ILE A 70 17.41 -3.35 -16.37
C ILE A 70 17.02 -3.88 -17.75
N ARG A 71 15.85 -3.48 -18.27
CA ARG A 71 15.39 -3.88 -19.61
C ARG A 71 16.40 -3.50 -20.69
N LYS A 72 16.90 -2.25 -20.68
CA LYS A 72 17.94 -1.79 -21.62
C LYS A 72 19.24 -2.58 -21.50
N LYS A 73 19.66 -2.87 -20.26
CA LYS A 73 20.87 -3.70 -20.02
C LYS A 73 20.72 -5.11 -20.60
N VAL A 74 19.55 -5.74 -20.44
CA VAL A 74 19.27 -7.07 -21.00
C VAL A 74 19.23 -7.05 -22.53
N GLU A 75 18.69 -5.98 -23.13
CA GLU A 75 18.71 -5.79 -24.59
C GLU A 75 20.15 -5.70 -25.13
N ASN A 76 21.01 -4.91 -24.48
CA ASN A 76 22.42 -4.81 -24.83
C ASN A 76 23.15 -6.16 -24.72
N ILE A 77 22.90 -6.94 -23.66
CA ILE A 77 23.46 -8.29 -23.51
C ILE A 77 23.04 -9.20 -24.68
N THR A 78 21.80 -9.10 -25.12
CA THR A 78 21.31 -9.85 -26.29
C THR A 78 22.05 -9.44 -27.56
N GLY A 79 22.37 -8.15 -27.71
CA GLY A 79 23.21 -7.64 -28.79
C GLY A 79 24.62 -8.22 -28.76
N TYR A 80 25.31 -8.11 -27.61
CA TYR A 80 26.66 -8.66 -27.43
C TYR A 80 26.72 -10.16 -27.69
N ARG A 81 25.69 -10.91 -27.29
CA ARG A 81 25.61 -12.35 -27.59
C ARG A 81 25.67 -12.62 -29.10
N LYS A 82 24.92 -11.87 -29.91
CA LYS A 82 24.96 -12.01 -31.37
C LYS A 82 26.33 -11.67 -31.96
N GLU A 83 26.96 -10.61 -31.46
CA GLU A 83 28.31 -10.24 -31.87
C GLU A 83 29.33 -11.33 -31.53
N ILE A 84 29.21 -11.94 -30.35
CA ILE A 84 30.03 -13.08 -29.93
C ILE A 84 29.78 -14.31 -30.83
N ASP A 85 28.53 -14.63 -31.14
CA ASP A 85 28.18 -15.74 -32.04
C ASP A 85 28.84 -15.54 -33.42
N HIS A 86 28.75 -14.34 -33.99
CA HIS A 86 29.43 -14.00 -35.25
C HIS A 86 30.96 -14.05 -35.14
N ALA A 87 31.53 -13.63 -34.00
CA ALA A 87 32.96 -13.75 -33.77
C ALA A 87 33.40 -15.22 -33.76
N PHE A 88 32.63 -16.12 -33.12
CA PHE A 88 32.90 -17.56 -33.14
C PHE A 88 32.82 -18.17 -34.54
N GLU A 89 31.84 -17.77 -35.36
CA GLU A 89 31.75 -18.21 -36.77
C GLU A 89 33.00 -17.81 -37.56
N ARG A 90 33.45 -16.56 -37.40
CA ARG A 90 34.66 -16.05 -38.05
C ARG A 90 35.93 -16.77 -37.57
N ILE A 91 36.04 -17.02 -36.27
CA ILE A 91 37.17 -17.77 -35.69
C ILE A 91 37.20 -19.19 -36.27
N ALA A 92 36.06 -19.90 -36.30
CA ALA A 92 35.99 -21.25 -36.86
C ALA A 92 36.41 -21.29 -38.34
N ALA A 93 36.04 -20.27 -39.13
CA ALA A 93 36.46 -20.15 -40.52
C ALA A 93 37.99 -19.93 -40.65
N ILE A 94 38.58 -19.12 -39.77
CA ILE A 94 40.03 -18.88 -39.73
C ILE A 94 40.78 -20.14 -39.28
N GLU A 95 40.32 -20.81 -38.22
CA GLU A 95 40.89 -22.07 -37.73
C GLU A 95 40.94 -23.12 -38.85
N LYS A 96 39.83 -23.27 -39.61
CA LYS A 96 39.77 -24.15 -40.78
C LYS A 96 40.76 -23.75 -41.87
N HIS A 97 40.91 -22.46 -42.16
CA HIS A 97 41.86 -21.97 -43.16
C HIS A 97 43.33 -22.23 -42.76
N LEU A 98 43.64 -22.15 -41.47
CA LEU A 98 44.98 -22.36 -40.92
C LEU A 98 45.30 -23.83 -40.62
N GLY A 99 44.33 -24.75 -40.78
CA GLY A 99 44.51 -26.17 -40.45
C GLY A 99 44.69 -26.44 -38.95
N ILE A 100 44.08 -25.60 -38.10
CA ILE A 100 44.10 -25.78 -36.64
C ILE A 100 42.91 -26.69 -36.27
N ASP A 101 43.20 -27.93 -35.86
CA ASP A 101 42.16 -28.85 -35.40
C ASP A 101 41.70 -28.49 -33.97
N LYS A 102 40.38 -28.57 -33.74
CA LYS A 102 39.75 -28.35 -32.43
C LYS A 102 40.31 -29.33 -31.40
N LYS A 103 41.24 -28.88 -30.55
CA LYS A 103 41.58 -29.61 -29.32
C LYS A 103 40.39 -29.49 -28.38
N THR A 104 39.70 -30.60 -28.12
CA THR A 104 38.60 -30.67 -27.17
C THR A 104 39.09 -30.21 -25.80
N ILE A 105 38.68 -29.01 -25.37
CA ILE A 105 38.79 -28.62 -23.97
C ILE A 105 37.68 -29.40 -23.25
N PRO A 106 38.01 -30.35 -22.34
CA PRO A 106 36.98 -31.07 -21.61
C PRO A 106 36.15 -30.06 -20.82
N ALA A 107 34.82 -30.16 -20.95
CA ALA A 107 33.89 -29.30 -20.22
C ALA A 107 34.23 -29.35 -18.72
N SER A 108 34.60 -28.21 -18.14
CA SER A 108 34.70 -28.10 -16.69
C SER A 108 33.28 -28.26 -16.14
N GLN A 109 33.01 -29.42 -15.53
CA GLN A 109 31.83 -29.60 -14.71
C GLN A 109 31.92 -28.60 -13.54
N GLY A 110 30.92 -27.73 -13.45
CA GLY A 110 30.66 -26.81 -12.35
C GLY A 110 29.17 -26.70 -12.17
#